data_AF-A0A7J8KGZ8-F1
#
_entry.id   AF-A0A7J8KGZ8-F1
#
_cell.length_a   1.000
_cell.length_b   1.000
_cell.length_c   1.000
_cell.angle_alpha   90.00
_cell.angle_beta   90.00
_cell.angle_gamma   90.00
#
_symmetry.space_group_name_H-M   'P 1'
#
loop_
_entity.id
_entity.type
_entity.pdbx_description
1 polymer ?
#
loop_
_entity_poly.entity_id
_entity_poly.type
_entity_poly.pdbx_seq_one_letter_code
_entity_poly.pdbx_strand_id
1 'polypeptide(L)'
;MVNLQCPTTQICVSKCPEKFLTYVGTQFPYRKDKGSWTYFSQFCKSSFAKPEKTLSQMIMDDDCPTVIFPSRPLLQRCFPDFSFVNGTLTVGNKTVFEDGKGSTRNATELRAAAKYVCKILISSFGASHYCI
;
A
#
# COMPACT_ATOMS: atom_id res chain seq x y z
N MET A 1 -25.95 4.21 9.92
CA MET A 1 -24.71 3.47 10.23
C MET A 1 -23.87 3.44 8.96
N VAL A 2 -22.67 4.02 8.97
CA VAL A 2 -21.80 4.00 7.78
C VAL A 2 -21.14 2.62 7.71
N ASN A 3 -21.57 1.78 6.78
CA ASN A 3 -20.89 0.52 6.50
C ASN A 3 -19.65 0.82 5.65
N LEU A 4 -18.55 1.11 6.34
CA LEU A 4 -17.24 1.35 5.76
C LEU A 4 -16.70 0.03 5.19
N GLN A 5 -17.16 -0.34 3.99
CA GLN A 5 -16.62 -1.49 3.27
C GLN A 5 -15.10 -1.37 3.16
N CYS A 6 -14.45 -2.52 3.24
CA CYS A 6 -13.01 -2.68 3.16
C CYS A 6 -12.67 -3.42 1.86
N PRO A 7 -12.91 -2.80 0.69
CA PRO A 7 -12.76 -3.48 -0.59
C PRO A 7 -11.29 -3.80 -0.92
N THR A 8 -10.33 -3.06 -0.34
CA THR A 8 -8.91 -3.23 -0.65
C THR A 8 -8.14 -3.82 0.52
N THR A 9 -7.34 -4.82 0.20
CA THR A 9 -6.57 -5.65 1.13
C THR A 9 -5.31 -4.98 1.68
N GLN A 10 -5.01 -3.74 1.29
CA GLN A 10 -3.96 -2.93 1.91
C GLN A 10 -4.53 -1.98 2.98
N ILE A 11 -5.78 -1.54 2.84
CA ILE A 11 -6.37 -0.50 3.69
C ILE A 11 -6.93 -1.11 4.98
N CYS A 12 -7.55 -2.27 4.92
CA CYS A 12 -8.15 -2.92 6.08
C CYS A 12 -7.47 -4.24 6.37
N VAL A 13 -6.38 -4.15 7.11
CA VAL A 13 -5.56 -5.31 7.52
C VAL A 13 -5.27 -5.23 9.00
N SER A 14 -4.97 -6.40 9.58
CA SER A 14 -4.59 -6.50 11.00
C SER A 14 -3.32 -5.71 11.32
N LYS A 15 -2.38 -5.60 10.37
CA LYS A 15 -1.15 -4.83 10.48
C LYS A 15 -0.84 -4.11 9.17
N CYS A 16 -0.52 -2.82 9.24
CA CYS A 16 -0.16 -2.03 8.06
C CYS A 16 1.18 -2.46 7.45
N PRO A 17 1.32 -2.37 6.12
CA PRO A 17 2.59 -2.62 5.46
C PRO A 17 3.67 -1.60 5.89
N GLU A 18 4.90 -2.07 6.10
CA GLU A 18 6.04 -1.26 6.56
C GLU A 18 7.09 -1.03 5.45
N LYS A 19 6.95 -1.70 4.31
CA LYS A 19 7.92 -1.65 3.19
C LYS A 19 7.22 -1.65 1.83
N PHE A 20 7.91 -1.10 0.83
CA PHE A 20 7.49 -1.18 -0.56
C PHE A 20 7.76 -2.56 -1.13
N LEU A 21 6.76 -3.19 -1.74
CA LEU A 21 6.90 -4.41 -2.53
C LEU A 21 5.88 -4.40 -3.66
N THR A 22 6.24 -5.00 -4.79
CA THR A 22 5.31 -5.21 -5.91
C THR A 22 4.98 -6.70 -6.03
N TYR A 23 3.79 -7.02 -6.52
CA TYR A 23 3.40 -8.41 -6.77
C TYR A 23 4.46 -9.12 -7.62
N VAL A 24 4.83 -8.50 -8.74
CA VAL A 24 5.84 -9.00 -9.69
C VAL A 24 7.21 -9.17 -9.04
N GLY A 25 7.63 -8.20 -8.23
CA GLY A 25 8.91 -8.21 -7.52
C GLY A 25 9.01 -9.26 -6.43
N THR A 26 7.87 -9.76 -5.93
CA THR A 26 7.83 -10.90 -4.98
C THR A 26 7.58 -12.24 -5.67
N GLN A 27 6.79 -12.24 -6.74
CA GLN A 27 6.45 -13.43 -7.51
C GLN A 27 7.67 -14.04 -8.20
N PHE A 28 8.43 -13.26 -8.97
CA PHE A 28 9.55 -13.79 -9.75
C PHE A 28 10.65 -14.42 -8.88
N PRO A 29 11.13 -13.79 -7.80
CA PRO A 29 12.14 -14.41 -6.94
C PRO A 29 11.56 -15.39 -5.90
N TYR A 30 10.25 -15.70 -5.88
CA TYR A 30 9.60 -16.51 -4.84
C TYR A 30 10.36 -17.80 -4.48
N ARG A 31 10.92 -18.49 -5.49
CA ARG A 31 11.68 -19.73 -5.28
C ARG A 31 12.95 -19.52 -4.44
N LYS A 32 13.54 -18.32 -4.49
CA LYS A 32 14.75 -17.91 -3.77
C LYS A 32 14.43 -17.14 -2.49
N ASP A 33 13.38 -16.31 -2.51
CA ASP A 33 12.93 -15.49 -1.39
C ASP A 33 11.45 -15.74 -1.10
N LYS A 34 11.18 -16.80 -0.33
CA LYS A 34 9.83 -17.11 0.14
C LYS A 34 9.33 -16.08 1.16
N GLY A 35 10.23 -15.47 1.92
CA GLY A 35 9.88 -14.55 3.01
C GLY A 35 9.21 -13.27 2.51
N SER A 36 9.70 -12.72 1.39
CA SER A 36 9.07 -11.56 0.76
C SER A 36 7.64 -11.85 0.29
N TRP A 37 7.38 -13.03 -0.28
CA TRP A 37 6.02 -13.48 -0.63
C TRP A 37 5.16 -13.71 0.61
N THR A 38 5.65 -14.40 1.64
CA THR A 38 4.92 -14.64 2.89
C THR A 38 4.50 -13.35 3.58
N TYR A 39 5.32 -12.31 3.47
CA TYR A 39 4.95 -10.98 3.93
C TYR A 39 3.91 -10.32 3.01
N PHE A 40 4.12 -10.35 1.69
CA PHE A 40 3.22 -9.73 0.71
C PHE A 40 1.81 -10.34 0.70
N SER A 41 1.71 -11.66 0.83
CA SER A 41 0.44 -12.40 0.76
C SER A 41 -0.51 -12.15 1.93
N GLN A 42 -0.03 -11.50 3.01
CA GLN A 42 -0.88 -11.02 4.11
C GLN A 42 -1.80 -9.87 3.67
N PHE A 43 -1.44 -9.19 2.57
CA PHE A 43 -2.21 -8.11 1.97
C PHE A 43 -3.03 -8.60 0.77
N CYS A 44 -3.32 -9.90 0.66
CA CYS A 44 -4.22 -10.46 -0.35
C CYS A 44 -5.55 -10.90 0.28
N LYS A 45 -6.62 -11.06 -0.52
CA LYS A 45 -7.94 -11.51 -0.07
C LYS A 45 -7.89 -12.89 0.58
N SER A 46 -7.05 -13.77 0.01
CA SER A 46 -6.71 -15.05 0.61
C SER A 46 -5.19 -15.18 0.66
N SER A 47 -4.66 -15.73 1.75
CA SER A 47 -3.24 -16.02 1.85
C SER A 47 -2.92 -17.25 1.01
N PHE A 48 -2.67 -17.04 -0.29
CA PHE A 48 -2.23 -18.10 -1.18
C PHE A 48 -0.88 -18.67 -0.73
N ALA A 49 -0.76 -20.00 -0.76
CA ALA A 49 0.50 -20.68 -0.43
C ALA A 49 1.64 -20.32 -1.40
N LYS A 50 1.31 -19.95 -2.65
CA LYS A 50 2.25 -19.68 -3.75
C LYS A 50 1.71 -18.61 -4.72
N PRO A 51 2.57 -17.81 -5.38
CA PRO A 51 2.18 -16.83 -6.39
C PRO A 51 2.01 -17.50 -7.77
N GLU A 52 0.90 -18.20 -7.99
CA GLU A 52 0.66 -18.96 -9.22
C GLU A 52 -0.03 -18.15 -10.32
N LYS A 53 -0.82 -17.13 -9.96
CA LYS A 53 -1.56 -16.31 -10.92
C LYS A 53 -0.65 -15.34 -11.66
N THR A 54 -0.87 -15.15 -12.96
CA THR A 54 -0.24 -14.06 -13.71
C THR A 54 -0.69 -12.69 -13.16
N LEU A 55 0.08 -11.63 -13.41
CA LEU A 55 -0.31 -10.28 -13.01
C LEU A 55 -1.72 -9.91 -13.52
N SER A 56 -2.03 -10.22 -14.78
CA SER A 56 -3.33 -9.91 -15.38
C SER A 56 -4.48 -10.64 -14.69
N GLN A 57 -4.32 -11.94 -14.39
CA GLN A 57 -5.34 -12.71 -13.65
C GLN A 57 -5.54 -12.16 -12.24
N MET A 58 -4.45 -11.89 -11.53
CA MET A 58 -4.51 -11.31 -10.18
C MET A 58 -5.23 -9.94 -10.18
N ILE A 59 -5.04 -9.12 -11.22
CA ILE A 59 -5.73 -7.81 -11.35
C ILE A 59 -7.22 -8.02 -11.61
N MET A 60 -7.58 -8.94 -12.52
CA MET A 60 -8.98 -9.22 -12.86
C MET A 60 -9.77 -9.79 -11.68
N ASP A 61 -9.14 -10.67 -10.90
CA ASP A 61 -9.75 -11.28 -9.72
C ASP A 61 -9.70 -10.37 -8.48
N ASP A 62 -8.91 -9.28 -8.56
CA ASP A 62 -8.65 -8.35 -7.46
C ASP A 62 -8.17 -9.08 -6.19
N ASP A 63 -7.33 -10.10 -6.38
CA ASP A 63 -6.90 -11.00 -5.30
C ASP A 63 -5.89 -10.35 -4.36
N CYS A 64 -5.00 -9.53 -4.93
CA CYS A 64 -3.88 -8.90 -4.25
C CYS A 64 -3.68 -7.49 -4.84
N PRO A 65 -3.07 -6.57 -4.09
CA PRO A 65 -2.65 -5.29 -4.64
C PRO A 65 -1.50 -5.51 -5.63
N THR A 66 -1.34 -4.60 -6.60
CA THR A 66 -0.16 -4.63 -7.49
C THR A 66 1.11 -4.20 -6.77
N VAL A 67 0.97 -3.32 -5.79
CA VAL A 67 2.04 -2.74 -4.98
C VAL A 67 1.51 -2.45 -3.58
N ILE A 68 2.34 -2.69 -2.57
CA ILE A 68 2.12 -2.21 -1.21
C ILE A 68 3.12 -1.10 -0.91
N PHE A 69 2.65 -0.12 -0.15
CA PHE A 69 3.39 1.07 0.28
C PHE A 69 3.47 1.09 1.80
N PRO A 70 4.61 1.50 2.40
CA PRO A 70 4.69 1.77 3.84
C PRO A 70 3.54 2.65 4.30
N SER A 71 2.86 2.23 5.35
CA SER A 71 1.62 2.83 5.85
C SER A 71 1.58 2.78 7.37
N ARG A 72 0.83 3.70 7.99
CA ARG A 72 0.55 3.73 9.43
C ARG A 72 -0.94 3.49 9.71
N PRO A 73 -1.27 2.94 10.89
CA PRO A 73 -2.65 2.84 11.33
C PRO A 73 -3.28 4.23 11.53
N LEU A 74 -4.49 4.40 11.00
CA LEU A 74 -5.34 5.58 11.11
C LEU A 74 -6.81 5.16 11.02
N LEU A 75 -7.60 5.40 12.07
CA LEU A 75 -9.03 5.04 12.11
C LEU A 75 -9.31 3.56 11.73
N GLN A 76 -8.52 2.63 12.27
CA GLN A 76 -8.59 1.19 11.95
C GLN A 76 -8.33 0.85 10.46
N ARG A 77 -7.69 1.78 9.75
CA ARG A 77 -7.29 1.64 8.35
C ARG A 77 -5.81 1.94 8.20
N CYS A 78 -5.19 1.47 7.14
CA CYS A 78 -3.83 1.82 6.80
C CYS A 78 -3.83 3.01 5.85
N PHE A 79 -3.01 3.99 6.17
CA PHE A 79 -2.82 5.18 5.38
C PHE A 79 -1.33 5.38 5.09
N PRO A 80 -0.92 5.83 3.89
CA PRO A 80 0.50 5.92 3.53
C PRO A 80 1.32 6.69 4.58
N ASP A 81 2.53 6.21 4.84
CA ASP A 81 3.47 6.79 5.80
C ASP A 81 4.15 8.02 5.20
N PHE A 82 3.38 9.09 5.01
CA PHE A 82 3.93 10.37 4.59
C PHE A 82 4.83 10.92 5.70
N SER A 83 6.00 11.43 5.33
CA SER A 83 6.91 12.16 6.22
C SER A 83 7.76 13.15 5.42
N PHE A 84 8.29 14.18 6.07
CA PHE A 84 9.35 15.02 5.49
C PHE A 84 10.71 14.56 5.99
N VAL A 85 11.63 14.28 5.06
CA VAL A 85 13.03 14.00 5.36
C VAL A 85 13.85 15.08 4.67
N ASN A 86 14.58 15.89 5.46
CA ASN A 86 15.37 17.03 4.96
C ASN A 86 14.56 17.97 4.03
N GLY A 87 13.31 18.30 4.42
CA GLY A 87 12.41 19.16 3.64
C GLY A 87 11.79 18.51 2.40
N THR A 88 12.10 17.24 2.12
CA THR A 88 11.53 16.50 0.98
C THR A 88 10.42 15.56 1.45
N LEU A 89 9.27 15.60 0.76
CA LEU A 89 8.17 14.68 1.03
C LEU A 89 8.58 13.25 0.65
N THR A 90 8.39 12.31 1.57
CA THR A 90 8.66 10.90 1.39
C THR A 90 7.47 10.06 1.82
N VAL A 91 7.47 8.80 1.36
CA VAL A 91 6.62 7.73 1.88
C VAL A 91 7.57 6.65 2.37
N GLY A 92 7.57 6.36 3.67
CA GLY A 92 8.50 5.39 4.27
C GLY A 92 9.97 5.60 3.87
N ASN A 93 10.48 6.82 4.03
CA ASN A 93 11.85 7.25 3.69
C ASN A 93 12.24 7.18 2.20
N LYS A 94 11.28 7.01 1.28
CA LYS A 94 11.52 7.07 -0.16
C LYS A 94 10.73 8.18 -0.84
N THR A 95 11.33 8.82 -1.83
CA THR A 95 10.69 9.84 -2.67
C THR A 95 10.10 9.25 -3.95
N VAL A 96 10.66 8.13 -4.43
CA VAL A 96 10.27 7.45 -5.67
C VAL A 96 10.17 5.94 -5.44
N PHE A 97 9.19 5.30 -6.08
CA PHE A 97 8.90 3.87 -5.97
C PHE A 97 8.26 3.33 -7.25
N GLU A 98 8.43 2.03 -7.52
CA GLU A 98 7.78 1.33 -8.64
C GLU A 98 6.27 1.15 -8.38
N ASP A 99 5.44 1.33 -9.41
CA ASP A 99 3.97 1.19 -9.32
C ASP A 99 3.46 -0.24 -9.57
N GLY A 100 4.38 -1.19 -9.76
CA GLY A 100 4.07 -2.58 -10.08
C GLY A 100 3.70 -2.84 -11.55
N LYS A 101 3.72 -1.82 -12.40
CA LYS A 101 3.54 -1.92 -13.87
C LYS A 101 4.83 -1.62 -14.65
N GLY A 102 5.97 -1.50 -13.94
CA GLY A 102 7.28 -1.17 -14.52
C GLY A 102 7.49 0.33 -14.73
N SER A 103 6.70 1.18 -14.08
CA SER A 103 6.88 2.62 -14.04
C SER A 103 7.15 3.10 -12.62
N THR A 104 7.87 4.21 -12.49
CA THR A 104 8.08 4.85 -11.19
C THR A 104 7.06 5.95 -10.93
N ARG A 105 6.76 6.15 -9.64
CA ARG A 105 5.89 7.20 -9.11
C ARG A 105 6.59 7.88 -7.95
N ASN A 106 6.24 9.12 -7.68
CA ASN A 106 6.81 9.88 -6.57
C ASN A 106 5.82 10.10 -5.42
N ALA A 107 6.36 10.44 -4.25
CA ALA A 107 5.58 10.68 -3.04
C ALA A 107 4.57 11.84 -3.19
N THR A 108 4.88 12.84 -4.03
CA THR A 108 3.99 13.98 -4.30
C THR A 108 2.75 13.56 -5.08
N GLU A 109 2.90 12.68 -6.08
CA GLU A 109 1.78 12.09 -6.83
C GLU A 109 0.88 11.27 -5.91
N LEU A 110 1.46 10.48 -5.01
CA LEU A 110 0.69 9.68 -4.05
C LEU A 110 -0.06 10.58 -3.04
N ARG A 111 0.56 11.66 -2.57
CA ARG A 111 -0.11 12.66 -1.71
C ARG A 111 -1.24 13.37 -2.46
N ALA A 112 -1.04 13.71 -3.74
CA ALA A 112 -2.08 14.31 -4.57
C ALA A 112 -3.28 13.35 -4.73
N ALA A 113 -3.03 12.06 -4.95
CA ALA A 113 -4.09 11.04 -5.00
C ALA A 113 -4.84 10.92 -3.66
N ALA A 114 -4.15 11.10 -2.54
CA ALA A 114 -4.73 11.06 -1.20
C ALA A 114 -5.42 12.37 -0.76
N LYS A 115 -5.38 13.44 -1.57
CA LYS A 115 -5.80 14.81 -1.19
C LYS A 115 -7.22 14.87 -0.60
N TYR A 116 -8.18 14.19 -1.20
CA TYR A 116 -9.57 14.23 -0.71
C TYR A 116 -9.74 13.50 0.61
N VAL A 117 -9.11 12.34 0.76
CA VAL A 117 -9.07 11.60 2.02
C VAL A 117 -8.42 12.47 3.10
N CYS A 118 -7.31 13.13 2.76
CA CYS A 118 -6.64 14.05 3.66
C CYS A 118 -7.51 15.23 4.09
N LYS A 119 -8.26 15.84 3.17
CA LYS A 119 -9.20 16.91 3.50
C LYS A 119 -10.22 16.44 4.53
N ILE A 120 -10.79 15.25 4.34
CA ILE A 120 -11.78 14.66 5.26
C ILE A 120 -11.15 14.36 6.63
N LEU A 121 -9.95 13.77 6.64
CA LEU A 121 -9.21 13.44 7.87
C LEU A 121 -8.89 14.69 8.69
N ILE A 122 -8.48 15.77 8.03
CA ILE A 122 -8.20 17.05 8.66
C ILE A 122 -9.49 17.68 9.18
N SER A 123 -10.53 17.81 8.35
CA SER A 123 -11.75 18.54 8.71
C SER A 123 -12.59 17.84 9.77
N SER A 124 -12.54 16.50 9.80
CA SER A 124 -13.46 15.71 10.64
C SER A 124 -12.79 15.14 11.88
N PHE A 125 -11.45 14.96 11.86
CA PHE A 125 -10.72 14.29 12.94
C PHE A 125 -9.47 15.08 13.40
N GLY A 126 -9.18 16.25 12.84
CA GLY A 126 -8.00 17.04 13.22
C GLY A 126 -6.66 16.36 12.91
N ALA A 127 -6.66 15.35 12.03
CA ALA A 127 -5.49 14.50 11.76
C ALA A 127 -4.52 15.10 10.72
N SER A 128 -4.15 16.37 10.87
CA SER A 128 -3.25 17.07 9.92
C SER A 128 -1.88 16.43 9.81
N HIS A 129 -1.36 15.88 10.90
CA HIS A 129 -0.03 15.27 10.95
C HIS A 129 0.11 13.99 10.09
N TYR A 130 -1.00 13.38 9.64
CA TYR A 130 -0.99 12.20 8.76
C TYR A 130 -0.96 12.54 7.27
N CYS A 131 -1.23 13.80 6.93
CA CYS A 131 -1.44 14.26 5.56
C CYS A 131 -0.48 15.36 5.11
N ILE A 132 0.34 15.83 6.07
CA ILE A 132 1.39 16.87 6.03
C ILE A 132 1.28 17.82 4.87
#